data_AF-A0A2T0WIF2-F1
#
_entry.id   AF-A0A2T0WIF2-F1
#
_cell.length_a   1.000
_cell.length_b   1.000
_cell.length_c   1.000
_cell.angle_alpha   90.00
_cell.angle_beta   90.00
_cell.angle_gamma   90.00
#
_symmetry.space_group_name_H-M   'P 1'
#
loop_
_entity.id
_entity.type
_entity.pdbx_description
1 polymer ?
#
loop_
_entity_poly.entity_id
_entity_poly.type
_entity_poly.pdbx_seq_one_letter_code
_entity_poly.pdbx_strand_id
1 'polypeptide(L)'
;MSQTAQTPVTSEASAFVSLENLKPFAKIVFGDGAHEVARCGDDTTLAYRPEGTSDWQSLGMILEDGWPRIGGGIILSRPDALARFVRTHVVRIEGNYGPSDPVPYALDDLSWLVRDTADPATVEIKVGDEDWATVTIGEMPKEKMKDRAVAALVKAQPDLELEVSADMIGWAERLGAGAQILPVM
;
A
#
# COMPACT_ATOMS: atom_id res chain seq x y z
N MET A 1 -40.50 39.11 -9.96
CA MET A 1 -40.02 37.73 -10.20
C MET A 1 -38.50 37.77 -10.10
N SER A 2 -37.93 36.93 -9.24
CA SER A 2 -36.60 36.31 -9.33
C SER A 2 -36.28 35.74 -7.94
N GLN A 3 -36.68 34.48 -7.74
CA GLN A 3 -36.19 33.66 -6.63
C GLN A 3 -34.77 33.23 -7.00
N THR A 4 -33.79 33.62 -6.19
CA THR A 4 -32.46 33.03 -6.23
C THR A 4 -32.53 31.71 -5.46
N ALA A 5 -32.54 30.59 -6.19
CA ALA A 5 -32.41 29.27 -5.61
C ALA A 5 -31.03 29.14 -4.94
N GLN A 6 -31.02 29.00 -3.61
CA GLN A 6 -29.85 28.52 -2.89
C GLN A 6 -29.85 26.99 -2.97
N THR A 7 -28.92 26.44 -3.73
CA THR A 7 -28.58 25.02 -3.69
C THR A 7 -27.98 24.71 -2.32
N PRO A 8 -28.45 23.70 -1.58
CA PRO A 8 -27.79 23.29 -0.36
C PRO A 8 -26.46 22.63 -0.76
N VAL A 9 -25.36 23.22 -0.29
CA VAL A 9 -24.05 22.57 -0.27
C VAL A 9 -24.17 21.43 0.75
N THR A 10 -24.33 20.19 0.28
CA THR A 10 -24.13 19.01 1.11
C THR A 10 -22.65 18.97 1.45
N SER A 11 -22.32 19.54 2.62
CA SER A 11 -21.06 19.29 3.29
C SER A 11 -21.06 17.80 3.66
N GLU A 12 -20.34 16.96 2.92
CA GLU A 12 -19.90 15.66 3.40
C GLU A 12 -18.95 15.90 4.58
N ALA A 13 -19.54 16.16 5.75
CA ALA A 13 -18.86 15.93 6.99
C ALA A 13 -18.64 14.42 7.05
N SER A 14 -17.40 13.96 6.87
CA SER A 14 -17.01 12.64 7.37
C SER A 14 -17.48 12.56 8.81
N ALA A 15 -18.55 11.80 9.05
CA ALA A 15 -19.02 11.57 10.40
C ALA A 15 -17.86 10.94 11.16
N PHE A 16 -17.36 11.62 12.19
CA PHE A 16 -16.32 11.07 13.05
C PHE A 16 -16.89 9.81 13.70
N VAL A 17 -16.47 8.65 13.22
CA VAL A 17 -16.89 7.38 13.81
C VAL A 17 -16.06 7.12 15.06
N SER A 18 -16.72 6.85 16.18
CA SER A 18 -16.02 6.56 17.44
C SER A 18 -15.24 5.25 17.36
N LEU A 19 -13.99 5.29 17.82
CA LEU A 19 -13.08 4.15 17.94
C LEU A 19 -12.82 3.76 19.41
N GLU A 20 -13.65 4.23 20.34
CA GLU A 20 -13.49 3.98 21.77
C GLU A 20 -14.15 2.65 22.18
N ASN A 21 -13.48 1.89 23.06
CA ASN A 21 -14.01 0.67 23.68
C ASN A 21 -14.48 -0.41 22.69
N LEU A 22 -13.89 -0.46 21.49
CA LEU A 22 -14.25 -1.45 20.48
C LEU A 22 -13.88 -2.86 20.94
N LYS A 23 -14.78 -3.81 20.69
CA LYS A 23 -14.57 -5.23 20.97
C LYS A 23 -14.37 -5.98 19.66
N PRO A 24 -13.25 -6.71 19.51
CA PRO A 24 -13.05 -7.53 18.32
C PRO A 24 -14.11 -8.63 18.24
N PHE A 25 -14.64 -8.88 17.05
CA PHE A 25 -15.54 -10.01 16.78
C PHE A 25 -14.95 -11.02 15.80
N ALA A 26 -13.93 -10.61 15.04
CA ALA A 26 -13.25 -11.45 14.08
C ALA A 26 -11.75 -11.17 14.08
N LYS A 27 -10.99 -12.16 13.63
CA LYS A 27 -9.57 -12.08 13.35
C LYS A 27 -9.32 -12.50 11.91
N ILE A 28 -8.59 -11.67 11.17
CA ILE A 28 -8.15 -11.93 9.81
C ILE A 28 -6.65 -12.23 9.83
N VAL A 29 -6.25 -13.35 9.22
CA VAL A 29 -4.85 -13.75 9.11
C VAL A 29 -4.46 -13.87 7.64
N PHE A 30 -3.45 -13.12 7.22
CA PHE A 30 -2.78 -13.24 5.92
C PHE A 30 -1.30 -12.94 6.12
N GLY A 31 -0.45 -13.47 5.23
CA GLY A 31 1.02 -13.34 5.15
C GLY A 31 1.80 -12.68 6.30
N ASP A 32 1.52 -11.41 6.57
CA ASP A 32 2.24 -10.54 7.50
C ASP A 32 1.74 -10.56 8.94
N GLY A 33 0.68 -11.30 9.27
CA GLY A 33 0.23 -11.48 10.64
C GLY A 33 -1.28 -11.53 10.81
N ALA A 34 -1.70 -11.51 12.08
CA ALA A 34 -3.08 -11.50 12.49
C ALA A 34 -3.56 -10.08 12.80
N HIS A 35 -4.77 -9.77 12.35
CA HIS A 35 -5.43 -8.50 12.56
C HIS A 35 -6.80 -8.76 13.17
N GLU A 36 -7.15 -8.01 14.20
CA GLU A 36 -8.47 -8.06 14.81
C GLU A 36 -9.38 -7.03 14.17
N VAL A 37 -10.66 -7.38 13.99
CA VAL A 37 -11.69 -6.54 13.38
C VAL A 37 -12.82 -6.33 14.38
N ALA A 38 -13.23 -5.07 14.51
CA ALA A 38 -14.36 -4.65 15.34
C ALA A 38 -15.32 -3.77 14.52
N ARG A 39 -16.55 -3.64 15.02
CA ARG A 39 -17.46 -2.59 14.56
C ARG A 39 -17.15 -1.30 15.30
N CYS A 40 -17.22 -0.18 14.59
CA CYS A 40 -17.06 1.14 15.18
C CYS A 40 -18.35 1.56 15.94
N GLY A 41 -18.34 2.74 16.57
CA GLY A 41 -19.47 3.23 17.37
C GLY A 41 -20.80 3.45 16.60
N ASP A 42 -20.78 3.45 15.27
CA ASP A 42 -21.97 3.49 14.41
C ASP A 42 -22.58 2.09 14.13
N ASP A 43 -21.98 1.03 14.70
CA ASP A 43 -22.33 -0.38 14.53
C ASP A 43 -22.36 -0.88 13.07
N THR A 44 -21.82 -0.09 12.15
CA THR A 44 -21.90 -0.34 10.70
C THR A 44 -20.50 -0.41 10.10
N THR A 45 -19.67 0.59 10.34
CA THR A 45 -18.33 0.66 9.79
C THR A 45 -17.36 -0.19 10.61
N LEU A 46 -16.35 -0.71 9.93
CA LEU A 46 -15.35 -1.57 10.54
C LEU A 46 -14.10 -0.79 10.93
N ALA A 47 -13.49 -1.23 12.02
CA ALA A 47 -12.14 -0.87 12.42
C ALA A 47 -11.29 -2.13 12.52
N TYR A 48 -9.98 -1.96 12.38
CA TYR A 48 -9.02 -3.03 12.54
C TYR A 48 -7.82 -2.59 13.39
N ARG A 49 -7.07 -3.58 13.88
CA ARG A 49 -5.76 -3.38 14.49
C ARG A 49 -4.91 -4.63 14.32
N PRO A 50 -3.57 -4.53 14.36
CA PRO A 50 -2.73 -5.70 14.55
C PRO A 50 -3.08 -6.41 15.88
N GLU A 51 -3.09 -7.74 15.89
CA GLU A 51 -3.42 -8.52 17.09
C GLU A 51 -2.57 -8.10 18.30
N GLY A 52 -3.22 -7.89 19.44
CA GLY A 52 -2.56 -7.54 20.70
C GLY A 52 -2.15 -6.07 20.84
N THR A 53 -2.45 -5.22 19.85
CA THR A 53 -2.20 -3.77 19.94
C THR A 53 -3.42 -3.02 20.49
N SER A 54 -3.24 -1.77 20.92
CA SER A 54 -4.33 -0.91 21.41
C SER A 54 -4.96 -0.04 20.33
N ASP A 55 -4.26 0.17 19.22
CA ASP A 55 -4.52 1.30 18.33
C ASP A 55 -5.43 0.88 17.18
N TRP A 56 -6.73 1.11 17.36
CA TRP A 56 -7.74 0.90 16.32
C TRP A 56 -7.59 1.90 15.19
N GLN A 57 -7.77 1.42 13.96
CA GLN A 57 -7.83 2.22 12.75
C GLN A 57 -9.16 1.97 12.04
N SER A 58 -9.84 3.04 11.62
CA SER A 58 -11.06 2.89 10.82
C SER A 58 -10.71 2.35 9.42
N LEU A 59 -11.49 1.39 8.92
CA LEU A 59 -11.40 0.90 7.54
C LEU A 59 -12.31 1.66 6.57
N GLY A 60 -13.34 2.35 7.08
CA GLY A 60 -14.37 2.96 6.24
C GLY A 60 -15.18 1.95 5.40
N MET A 61 -15.10 0.66 5.74
CA MET A 61 -15.80 -0.45 5.07
C MET A 61 -16.89 -1.03 5.98
N ILE A 62 -17.82 -1.78 5.41
CA ILE A 62 -18.88 -2.50 6.14
C ILE A 62 -18.71 -4.02 5.97
N LEU A 63 -19.42 -4.81 6.77
CA LEU A 63 -19.28 -6.27 6.69
C LEU A 63 -19.76 -6.84 5.34
N GLU A 64 -20.76 -6.19 4.74
CA GLU A 64 -21.36 -6.53 3.46
C GLU A 64 -20.40 -6.34 2.27
N ASP A 65 -19.31 -5.57 2.43
CA ASP A 65 -18.24 -5.47 1.43
C ASP A 65 -17.50 -6.80 1.24
N GLY A 66 -17.61 -7.71 2.21
CA GLY A 66 -17.07 -9.06 2.17
C GLY A 66 -15.61 -9.15 2.60
N TRP A 67 -15.24 -10.31 3.16
CA TRP A 67 -13.91 -10.55 3.72
C TRP A 67 -12.73 -10.31 2.77
N PRO A 68 -12.80 -10.65 1.46
CA PRO A 68 -11.71 -10.33 0.54
C PRO A 68 -11.41 -8.84 0.46
N ARG A 69 -12.46 -8.01 0.39
CA ARG A 69 -12.34 -6.55 0.30
C ARG A 69 -11.89 -5.94 1.62
N ILE A 70 -12.41 -6.42 2.75
CA ILE A 70 -11.97 -6.02 4.09
C ILE A 70 -10.47 -6.33 4.28
N GLY A 71 -10.04 -7.55 3.93
CA GLY A 71 -8.63 -7.95 3.98
C GLY A 71 -7.75 -7.10 3.05
N GLY A 72 -8.22 -6.81 1.84
CA GLY A 72 -7.56 -5.89 0.90
C GLY A 72 -7.43 -4.48 1.47
N GLY A 73 -8.47 -3.95 2.11
CA GLY A 73 -8.46 -2.66 2.79
C GLY A 73 -7.38 -2.56 3.87
N ILE A 74 -7.24 -3.61 4.70
CA ILE A 74 -6.18 -3.70 5.71
C ILE A 74 -4.78 -3.74 5.07
N ILE A 75 -4.63 -4.38 3.92
CA ILE A 75 -3.34 -4.44 3.21
C ILE A 75 -2.98 -3.06 2.66
N LEU A 76 -3.95 -2.35 2.08
CA LEU A 76 -3.76 -1.03 1.45
C LEU A 76 -3.57 0.09 2.47
N SER A 77 -4.13 -0.01 3.67
CA SER A 77 -3.96 1.00 4.73
C SER A 77 -2.53 1.06 5.30
N ARG A 78 -1.65 0.14 4.91
CA ARG A 78 -0.28 0.11 5.40
C ARG A 78 0.62 1.09 4.64
N PRO A 79 1.56 1.77 5.33
CA PRO A 79 2.50 2.70 4.69
C PRO A 79 3.40 2.06 3.63
N ASP A 80 3.58 0.73 3.67
CA ASP A 80 4.42 -0.03 2.74
C ASP A 80 3.64 -0.69 1.59
N ALA A 81 2.33 -0.44 1.45
CA ALA A 81 1.47 -1.09 0.46
C ALA A 81 1.96 -0.92 -0.97
N LEU A 82 2.32 0.31 -1.37
CA LEU A 82 2.87 0.59 -2.71
C LEU A 82 4.16 -0.18 -2.97
N ALA A 83 5.11 -0.12 -2.04
CA ALA A 83 6.39 -0.83 -2.19
C ALA A 83 6.18 -2.35 -2.31
N ARG A 84 5.24 -2.92 -1.53
CA ARG A 84 4.90 -4.34 -1.63
C ARG A 84 4.25 -4.69 -2.96
N PHE A 85 3.31 -3.88 -3.44
CA PHE A 85 2.71 -4.05 -4.76
C PHE A 85 3.76 -4.06 -5.87
N VAL A 86 4.63 -3.04 -5.92
CA VAL A 86 5.70 -2.93 -6.90
C VAL A 86 6.64 -4.13 -6.79
N ARG A 87 7.02 -4.54 -5.57
CA ARG A 87 7.89 -5.70 -5.36
C ARG A 87 7.29 -7.00 -5.91
N THR A 88 5.98 -7.20 -5.82
CA THR A 88 5.30 -8.38 -6.34
C THR A 88 5.29 -8.42 -7.88
N HIS A 89 5.19 -7.27 -8.53
CA HIS A 89 5.01 -7.19 -10.00
C HIS A 89 6.28 -6.83 -10.76
N VAL A 90 7.28 -6.24 -10.10
CA VAL A 90 8.52 -5.83 -10.76
C VAL A 90 9.31 -7.03 -11.28
N VAL A 91 9.72 -6.91 -12.54
CA VAL A 91 10.58 -7.84 -13.24
C VAL A 91 11.97 -7.21 -13.38
N ARG A 92 13.01 -8.00 -13.09
CA ARG A 92 14.39 -7.64 -13.46
C ARG A 92 14.63 -8.10 -14.89
N ILE A 93 15.06 -7.21 -15.77
CA ILE A 93 15.35 -7.57 -17.15
C ILE A 93 16.68 -8.31 -17.21
N GLU A 94 16.69 -9.51 -17.80
CA GLU A 94 17.89 -10.34 -17.89
C GLU A 94 18.98 -9.70 -18.76
N GLY A 95 20.24 -10.01 -18.45
CA GLY A 95 21.39 -9.48 -19.17
C GLY A 95 22.71 -9.74 -18.42
N ASN A 96 23.82 -9.57 -19.14
CA ASN A 96 25.15 -9.71 -18.57
C ASN A 96 25.62 -8.36 -18.01
N TYR A 97 25.15 -8.03 -16.81
CA TYR A 97 25.51 -6.80 -16.11
C TYR A 97 26.71 -7.06 -15.19
N GLY A 98 27.76 -6.27 -15.34
CA GLY A 98 28.88 -6.22 -14.42
C GLY A 98 28.50 -5.61 -13.07
N PRO A 99 29.40 -5.67 -12.07
CA PRO A 99 29.12 -5.20 -10.70
C PRO A 99 28.78 -3.70 -10.57
N SER A 100 29.09 -2.89 -11.58
CA SER A 100 28.85 -1.45 -11.59
C SER A 100 27.90 -1.01 -12.71
N ASP A 101 27.36 -1.97 -13.46
CA ASP A 101 26.47 -1.64 -14.56
C ASP A 101 25.07 -1.31 -14.02
N PRO A 102 24.40 -0.31 -14.62
CA PRO A 102 22.97 -0.11 -14.45
C PRO A 102 22.18 -1.40 -14.66
N VAL A 103 21.34 -1.74 -13.68
CA VAL A 103 20.45 -2.91 -13.74
C VAL A 103 19.04 -2.43 -14.13
N PRO A 104 18.49 -2.92 -15.25
CA PRO A 104 17.13 -2.61 -15.69
C PRO A 104 16.05 -3.39 -14.94
N TYR A 105 14.97 -2.68 -14.61
CA TYR A 105 13.74 -3.18 -14.02
C TYR A 105 12.53 -2.64 -14.79
N ALA A 106 11.43 -3.39 -14.77
CA ALA A 106 10.18 -3.00 -15.39
C ALA A 106 8.97 -3.37 -14.51
N LEU A 107 7.94 -2.53 -14.59
CA LEU A 107 6.61 -2.67 -14.03
C LEU A 107 5.63 -2.21 -15.12
N ASP A 108 4.97 -3.16 -15.78
CA ASP A 108 4.12 -2.91 -16.95
C ASP A 108 4.85 -2.05 -18.01
N ASP A 109 4.32 -0.88 -18.35
CA ASP A 109 4.91 0.04 -19.33
C ASP A 109 6.00 0.96 -18.73
N LEU A 110 6.18 0.94 -17.41
CA LEU A 110 7.19 1.71 -16.70
C LEU A 110 8.50 0.92 -16.60
N SER A 111 9.61 1.53 -17.02
CA SER A 111 10.93 0.94 -16.90
C SER A 111 11.92 1.90 -16.27
N TRP A 112 12.88 1.37 -15.52
CA TRP A 112 13.91 2.16 -14.87
C TRP A 112 15.21 1.39 -14.74
N LEU A 113 16.30 2.14 -14.66
CA LEU A 113 17.65 1.64 -14.40
C LEU A 113 18.05 2.01 -12.98
N VAL A 114 18.73 1.10 -12.29
CA VAL A 114 19.30 1.37 -10.95
C VAL A 114 20.75 0.94 -10.91
N ARG A 115 21.61 1.77 -10.33
CA ARG A 115 22.99 1.40 -9.98
C ARG A 115 23.34 1.83 -8.57
N ASP A 116 24.21 1.07 -7.93
CA ASP A 116 24.67 1.37 -6.59
C ASP A 116 25.62 2.55 -6.56
N THR A 117 25.51 3.34 -5.50
CA THR A 117 26.50 4.35 -5.12
C THR A 117 27.53 3.79 -4.13
N ALA A 118 28.51 4.62 -3.76
CA ALA A 118 29.45 4.31 -2.69
C ALA A 118 28.74 4.19 -1.33
N ASP A 119 27.76 5.05 -1.07
CA ASP A 119 26.91 5.01 0.13
C ASP A 119 25.82 3.92 -0.03
N PRO A 120 25.71 2.95 0.90
CA PRO A 120 24.66 1.94 0.87
C PRO A 120 23.26 2.48 1.15
N ALA A 121 23.10 3.70 1.67
CA ALA A 121 21.79 4.33 1.89
C ALA A 121 21.22 5.03 0.65
N THR A 122 22.01 5.15 -0.42
CA THR A 122 21.61 5.79 -1.67
C THR A 122 21.78 4.87 -2.87
N VAL A 123 21.08 5.21 -3.95
CA VAL A 123 21.28 4.66 -5.30
C VAL A 123 21.09 5.76 -6.33
N GLU A 124 21.63 5.55 -7.53
CA GLU A 124 21.24 6.33 -8.70
C GLU A 124 20.16 5.59 -9.48
N ILE A 125 19.13 6.31 -9.89
CA ILE A 125 18.00 5.82 -10.66
C ILE A 125 17.81 6.68 -11.91
N LYS A 126 17.41 6.05 -13.01
CA LYS A 126 16.93 6.72 -14.22
C LYS A 126 15.60 6.08 -14.62
N VAL A 127 14.52 6.84 -14.64
CA VAL A 127 13.17 6.38 -15.00
C VAL A 127 12.88 6.79 -16.45
N GLY A 128 12.54 5.83 -17.31
CA GLY A 128 12.36 6.08 -18.74
C GLY A 128 13.54 6.82 -19.36
N ASP A 129 13.26 7.97 -19.98
CA ASP A 129 14.25 8.83 -20.65
C ASP A 129 14.84 9.93 -19.75
N GLU A 130 14.41 10.03 -18.50
CA GLU A 130 14.87 11.07 -17.55
C GLU A 130 16.38 11.02 -17.30
N ASP A 131 16.93 12.09 -16.72
CA ASP A 131 18.33 12.10 -16.27
C ASP A 131 18.51 11.23 -15.02
N TRP A 132 19.76 10.81 -14.78
CA TRP A 132 20.11 10.10 -13.55
C TRP A 132 19.88 10.99 -12.33
N ALA A 133 19.17 10.45 -11.34
CA ALA A 133 18.93 11.09 -10.06
C ALA A 133 19.44 10.22 -8.91
N THR A 134 20.06 10.83 -7.90
CA THR A 134 20.43 10.15 -6.66
C THR A 134 19.27 10.19 -5.69
N VAL A 135 18.86 9.02 -5.19
CA VAL A 135 17.76 8.89 -4.23
C VAL A 135 18.21 8.18 -2.95
N THR A 136 17.73 8.66 -1.81
CA THR A 136 17.95 8.02 -0.50
C THR A 136 16.88 6.98 -0.25
N ILE A 137 17.31 5.72 -0.12
CA ILE A 137 16.44 4.54 0.05
C ILE A 137 16.53 3.94 1.46
N GLY A 138 17.38 4.49 2.32
CA GLY A 138 17.70 3.94 3.64
C GLY A 138 18.73 2.82 3.56
N GLU A 139 19.28 2.43 4.71
CA GLU A 139 20.32 1.38 4.75
C GLU A 139 19.75 0.03 4.29
N MET A 140 20.30 -0.49 3.20
CA MET A 140 19.91 -1.78 2.66
C MET A 140 21.12 -2.51 2.04
N PRO A 141 21.31 -3.82 2.30
CA PRO A 141 22.40 -4.59 1.70
C PRO A 141 22.35 -4.60 0.17
N LYS A 142 23.51 -4.52 -0.49
CA LYS A 142 23.63 -4.49 -1.96
C LYS A 142 23.11 -5.77 -2.62
N GLU A 143 23.13 -6.88 -1.89
CA GLU A 143 22.59 -8.17 -2.33
C GLU A 143 21.07 -8.14 -2.52
N LYS A 144 20.37 -7.17 -1.89
CA LYS A 144 18.93 -6.97 -2.03
C LYS A 144 18.59 -6.00 -3.17
N MET A 145 19.23 -6.16 -4.33
CA MET A 145 19.12 -5.20 -5.44
C MET A 145 17.67 -4.97 -5.91
N LYS A 146 16.80 -5.99 -5.90
CA LYS A 146 15.37 -5.82 -6.21
C LYS A 146 14.67 -4.90 -5.19
N ASP A 147 14.91 -5.10 -3.89
CA ASP A 147 14.29 -4.27 -2.85
C ASP A 147 14.83 -2.83 -2.91
N ARG A 148 16.12 -2.65 -3.22
CA ARG A 148 16.75 -1.34 -3.45
C ARG A 148 16.11 -0.62 -4.64
N ALA A 149 15.90 -1.34 -5.75
CA ALA A 149 15.30 -0.79 -6.96
C ALA A 149 13.83 -0.39 -6.77
N VAL A 150 13.06 -1.16 -6.00
CA VAL A 150 11.68 -0.83 -5.61
C VAL A 150 11.66 0.45 -4.76
N ALA A 151 12.50 0.53 -3.73
CA ALA A 151 12.58 1.71 -2.87
C ALA A 151 12.97 2.96 -3.65
N ALA A 152 13.89 2.82 -4.61
CA ALA A 152 14.30 3.90 -5.50
C ALA A 152 13.16 4.41 -6.36
N LEU A 153 12.39 3.52 -6.99
CA LEU A 153 11.26 3.90 -7.83
C LEU A 153 10.19 4.64 -7.01
N VAL A 154 9.78 4.09 -5.87
CA VAL A 154 8.77 4.69 -4.99
C VAL A 154 9.18 6.09 -4.51
N LYS A 155 10.48 6.33 -4.33
CA LYS A 155 11.01 7.65 -3.97
C LYS A 155 11.10 8.61 -5.17
N ALA A 156 11.43 8.10 -6.35
CA ALA A 156 11.63 8.91 -7.54
C ALA A 156 10.32 9.31 -8.24
N GLN A 157 9.24 8.53 -8.05
CA GLN A 157 7.95 8.72 -8.70
C GLN A 157 6.83 8.89 -7.64
N PRO A 158 6.62 10.11 -7.10
CA PRO A 158 5.63 10.37 -6.06
C PRO A 158 4.19 10.08 -6.46
N ASP A 159 3.87 10.21 -7.75
CA ASP A 159 2.51 10.01 -8.29
C ASP A 159 2.23 8.53 -8.63
N LEU A 160 3.22 7.64 -8.49
CA LEU A 160 3.11 6.23 -8.87
C LEU A 160 1.91 5.54 -8.21
N GLU A 161 1.61 5.84 -6.94
CA GLU A 161 0.48 5.23 -6.22
C GLU A 161 -0.85 5.52 -6.91
N LEU A 162 -1.03 6.74 -7.41
CA LEU A 162 -2.24 7.14 -8.11
C LEU A 162 -2.38 6.37 -9.43
N GLU A 163 -1.26 6.23 -10.16
CA GLU A 163 -1.20 5.55 -11.45
C GLU A 163 -1.54 4.05 -11.35
N VAL A 164 -1.05 3.37 -10.31
CA VAL A 164 -1.27 1.92 -10.13
C VAL A 164 -2.43 1.58 -9.19
N SER A 165 -3.20 2.56 -8.73
CA SER A 165 -4.21 2.41 -7.68
C SER A 165 -5.25 1.32 -7.98
N ALA A 166 -5.73 1.23 -9.22
CA ALA A 166 -6.70 0.22 -9.63
C ALA A 166 -6.12 -1.20 -9.53
N ASP A 167 -4.87 -1.39 -9.96
CA ASP A 167 -4.19 -2.68 -9.90
C ASP A 167 -3.81 -3.05 -8.46
N MET A 168 -3.45 -2.06 -7.64
CA MET A 168 -3.24 -2.22 -6.20
C MET A 168 -4.49 -2.73 -5.50
N ILE A 169 -5.67 -2.18 -5.81
CA ILE A 169 -6.95 -2.66 -5.24
C ILE A 169 -7.18 -4.12 -5.62
N GLY A 170 -7.10 -4.45 -6.91
CA GLY A 170 -7.31 -5.83 -7.37
C GLY A 170 -6.28 -6.81 -6.79
N TRP A 171 -5.03 -6.39 -6.65
CA TRP A 171 -3.98 -7.18 -6.01
C TRP A 171 -4.27 -7.42 -4.52
N ALA A 172 -4.62 -6.38 -3.78
CA ALA A 172 -4.90 -6.47 -2.35
C ALA A 172 -6.14 -7.32 -2.06
N GLU A 173 -7.20 -7.21 -2.87
CA GLU A 173 -8.38 -8.07 -2.77
C GLU A 173 -8.06 -9.53 -3.03
N ARG A 174 -7.19 -9.84 -4.01
CA ARG A 174 -6.72 -11.22 -4.26
C ARG A 174 -5.93 -11.78 -3.07
N LEU A 175 -5.12 -10.95 -2.40
CA LEU A 175 -4.44 -11.36 -1.17
C LEU A 175 -5.43 -11.55 -0.02
N GLY A 176 -6.40 -10.65 0.13
CA GLY A 176 -7.47 -10.75 1.12
C GLY A 176 -8.36 -11.99 0.92
N ALA A 177 -8.59 -12.41 -0.32
CA ALA A 177 -9.32 -13.64 -0.64
C ALA A 177 -8.62 -14.90 -0.13
N GLY A 178 -7.29 -14.86 0.05
CA GLY A 178 -6.51 -15.94 0.64
C GLY A 178 -6.45 -15.91 2.18
N ALA A 179 -7.10 -14.94 2.83
CA ALA A 179 -7.02 -14.78 4.28
C ALA A 179 -7.86 -15.82 5.04
N GLN A 180 -7.37 -16.22 6.22
CA GLN A 180 -8.15 -17.00 7.17
C GLN A 180 -8.96 -16.07 8.07
N ILE A 181 -10.23 -16.40 8.28
CA ILE A 181 -11.14 -15.64 9.15
C ILE A 181 -11.49 -16.52 10.35
N LEU A 182 -11.19 -16.03 11.55
CA LEU A 182 -11.44 -16.71 12.81
C LEU A 182 -12.38 -15.87 13.67
N PRO A 183 -13.43 -16.45 14.28
CA PRO A 183 -14.24 -15.73 15.25
C PRO A 183 -13.43 -15.44 16.51
N VAL A 184 -13.67 -14.27 17.12
CA VAL A 184 -13.17 -13.95 18.46
C VAL A 184 -14.31 -14.17 19.45
N MET A 185 -14.07 -15.03 20.44
CA MET A 185 -15.03 -15.39 21.49
C MET A 185 -14.71 -14.68 22.79
#